data_AF-A0A0F9F7G7-F1
#
_entry.id   AF-A0A0F9F7G7-F1
#
_cell.length_a   1.000
_cell.length_b   1.000
_cell.length_c   1.000
_cell.angle_alpha   90.00
_cell.angle_beta   90.00
_cell.angle_gamma   90.00
#
_symmetry.space_group_name_H-M   'P 1'
#
loop_
_entity.id
_entity.type
_entity.pdbx_description
1 polymer ?
#
loop_
_entity_poly.entity_id
_entity_poly.type
_entity_poly.pdbx_seq_one_letter_code
_entity_poly.pdbx_strand_id
1 'polypeptide(L)'
;MSAKILSVALCGLFVLFAAASAYGAPKKAGANIPLPAGVVGRIKVLADKAPDCSTRKSIIESVTRGCKTNDEKAIAVYNFCRLAYYHRAYPGEKGGIPALKMIHVYGWSLCGGQHTVLAALWRAAGWDWRYIGWRGHTTVECRYDEKWHYYDTFLKVYAWKPDSDAPGGRTVASQADILANPDLISKNFVYDEARRVWYVKDNQYELINGAANWQAPAFFVCGDKPKGVVNGVKTTRVGKTSVKFGHMGLKILEDGYTSAVNLGPGGSLTLLWDQIKGAHWYHWKSGRKYTPQHGCGDKEYRNCPAIGPVLEPYRKPDNPSKNPKDPLNRGARTFASGKLLFAPDLTNDAFLASLAAKDNVKVAGGKLVPADAAKPASITV
;
A
#
# COMPACT_ATOMS: atom_id res chain seq x y z
N MET A 1 -81.65 -7.18 -7.32
CA MET A 1 -80.90 -5.98 -6.91
C MET A 1 -79.48 -6.42 -6.58
N SER A 2 -78.60 -6.61 -7.57
CA SER A 2 -77.76 -5.58 -8.21
C SER A 2 -76.92 -4.79 -7.19
N ALA A 3 -75.69 -5.26 -6.94
CA ALA A 3 -74.57 -4.41 -6.53
C ALA A 3 -73.27 -5.05 -7.02
N LYS A 4 -72.62 -4.35 -7.96
CA LYS A 4 -71.42 -4.73 -8.70
C LYS A 4 -70.20 -4.81 -7.77
N ILE A 5 -69.41 -5.87 -7.95
CA ILE A 5 -68.02 -5.95 -7.48
C ILE A 5 -67.20 -4.98 -8.34
N LEU A 6 -66.73 -3.88 -7.75
CA LEU A 6 -65.84 -2.92 -8.40
C LEU A 6 -64.40 -3.35 -8.11
N SER A 7 -63.73 -3.88 -9.14
CA SER A 7 -62.28 -4.05 -9.16
C SER A 7 -61.61 -2.68 -9.14
N VAL A 8 -60.97 -2.33 -8.03
CA VAL A 8 -60.03 -1.21 -7.98
C VAL A 8 -58.64 -1.77 -8.23
N ALA A 9 -58.17 -1.62 -9.46
CA ALA A 9 -56.77 -1.78 -9.82
C ALA A 9 -55.97 -0.66 -9.16
N LEU A 10 -55.31 -0.95 -8.04
CA LEU A 10 -54.32 -0.06 -7.46
C LEU A 10 -53.05 -0.15 -8.32
N CYS A 11 -52.93 0.76 -9.30
CA CYS A 11 -51.65 1.08 -9.93
C CYS A 11 -50.73 1.70 -8.87
N GLY A 12 -50.03 0.85 -8.12
CA GLY A 12 -48.94 1.24 -7.25
C GLY A 12 -47.76 1.68 -8.09
N LEU A 13 -47.67 2.98 -8.37
CA LEU A 13 -46.49 3.63 -8.91
C LEU A 13 -45.36 3.49 -7.86
N PHE A 14 -44.57 2.42 -7.94
CA PHE A 14 -43.31 2.32 -7.21
C PHE A 14 -42.34 3.34 -7.83
N VAL A 15 -42.31 4.54 -7.25
CA VAL A 15 -41.20 5.46 -7.43
C VAL A 15 -39.99 4.82 -6.75
N LEU A 16 -39.19 4.10 -7.54
CA LEU A 16 -37.83 3.74 -7.17
C LEU A 16 -37.07 5.05 -6.93
N PHE A 17 -36.95 5.46 -5.67
CA PHE A 17 -35.87 6.35 -5.25
C PHE A 17 -34.57 5.56 -5.37
N ALA A 18 -34.02 5.49 -6.59
CA ALA A 18 -32.60 5.33 -6.77
C ALA A 18 -31.96 6.59 -6.18
N ALA A 19 -31.60 6.52 -4.90
CA ALA A 19 -30.67 7.47 -4.29
C ALA A 19 -29.32 7.25 -4.97
N ALA A 20 -29.18 7.74 -6.21
CA ALA A 20 -27.91 8.06 -6.79
C ALA A 20 -27.31 9.12 -5.86
N SER A 21 -26.50 8.64 -4.91
CA SER A 21 -25.59 9.49 -4.19
C SER A 21 -24.78 10.19 -5.26
N ALA A 22 -25.08 11.48 -5.46
CA ALA A 22 -24.29 12.37 -6.27
C ALA A 22 -22.92 12.47 -5.59
N TYR A 23 -22.09 11.45 -5.82
CA TYR A 23 -20.67 11.48 -5.57
C TYR A 23 -20.16 12.59 -6.47
N GLY A 24 -19.96 13.77 -5.86
CA GLY A 24 -19.26 14.86 -6.52
C GLY A 24 -18.01 14.28 -7.15
N ALA A 25 -17.91 14.38 -8.48
CA ALA A 25 -16.78 13.88 -9.22
C ALA A 25 -15.50 14.32 -8.52
N PRO A 26 -14.52 13.42 -8.30
CA PRO A 26 -13.26 13.83 -7.70
C PRO A 26 -12.70 14.99 -8.51
N LYS A 27 -12.41 16.12 -7.85
CA LYS A 27 -11.63 17.21 -8.45
C LYS A 27 -10.46 16.55 -9.17
N LYS A 28 -10.36 16.75 -10.49
CA LYS A 28 -9.32 16.15 -11.34
C LYS A 28 -7.98 16.24 -10.60
N ALA A 29 -7.44 15.08 -10.22
CA ALA A 29 -6.12 15.00 -9.65
C ALA A 29 -5.14 15.50 -10.72
N GLY A 30 -4.43 16.58 -10.41
CA GLY A 30 -3.41 17.18 -11.26
C GLY A 30 -3.97 17.80 -12.54
N ALA A 31 -4.38 19.06 -12.48
CA ALA A 31 -4.37 19.87 -13.69
C ALA A 31 -2.98 19.76 -14.35
N ASN A 32 -2.93 19.63 -15.67
CA ASN A 32 -1.72 19.80 -16.47
C ASN A 32 -1.20 21.23 -16.28
N ILE A 33 -0.55 21.51 -15.14
CA ILE A 33 0.19 22.75 -14.97
C ILE A 33 1.34 22.67 -16.00
N PRO A 34 1.43 23.64 -16.94
CA PRO A 34 2.54 23.69 -17.86
C PRO A 34 3.85 23.70 -17.06
N LEU A 35 4.75 22.79 -17.40
CA LEU A 35 6.07 22.78 -16.78
C LEU A 35 6.88 23.96 -17.35
N PRO A 36 7.73 24.61 -16.53
CA PRO A 36 8.66 25.61 -17.04
C PRO A 36 9.56 25.05 -18.15
N ALA A 37 10.05 25.93 -19.02
CA ALA A 37 11.00 25.56 -20.06
C ALA A 37 12.23 24.86 -19.46
N GLY A 38 12.70 23.79 -20.10
CA GLY A 38 13.87 23.01 -19.64
C GLY A 38 13.58 22.00 -18.52
N VAL A 39 12.35 21.91 -18.00
CA VAL A 39 11.97 20.89 -17.01
C VAL A 39 11.49 19.62 -17.71
N VAL A 40 12.09 18.48 -17.33
CA VAL A 40 11.56 17.16 -17.67
C VAL A 40 10.66 16.72 -16.53
N GLY A 41 9.35 16.67 -16.75
CA GLY A 41 8.40 16.35 -15.70
C GLY A 41 7.51 15.17 -15.99
N ARG A 42 6.90 14.67 -14.91
CA ARG A 42 6.05 13.45 -14.89
C ARG A 42 6.80 12.23 -15.41
N ILE A 43 8.09 12.14 -15.09
CA ILE A 43 8.93 11.00 -15.46
C ILE A 43 8.36 9.77 -14.75
N LYS A 44 8.14 8.70 -15.53
CA LYS A 44 7.78 7.38 -15.03
C LYS A 44 8.82 6.39 -15.51
N VAL A 45 9.41 5.66 -14.57
CA VAL A 45 10.25 4.49 -14.88
C VAL A 45 9.43 3.28 -14.52
N LEU A 46 8.99 2.53 -15.53
CA LEU A 46 8.19 1.34 -15.36
C LEU A 46 9.05 0.12 -15.70
N ALA A 47 9.12 -0.85 -14.79
CA ALA A 47 9.68 -2.16 -15.10
C ALA A 47 8.57 -3.05 -15.66
N ASP A 48 8.90 -3.88 -16.64
CA ASP A 48 8.01 -4.87 -17.26
C ASP A 48 7.35 -5.82 -16.23
N LYS A 49 8.08 -6.11 -15.14
CA LYS A 49 7.68 -7.04 -14.08
C LYS A 49 7.20 -6.37 -12.79
N ALA A 50 7.06 -5.04 -12.76
CA ALA A 50 6.57 -4.30 -11.59
C ALA A 50 5.23 -3.61 -11.88
N PRO A 51 4.31 -3.53 -10.89
CA PRO A 51 3.08 -2.75 -11.05
C PRO A 51 3.35 -1.26 -11.31
N ASP A 52 2.57 -0.62 -12.19
CA ASP A 52 2.57 0.84 -12.34
C ASP A 52 1.92 1.49 -11.11
N CYS A 53 2.75 2.03 -10.21
CA CYS A 53 2.30 2.71 -9.00
C CYS A 53 1.97 4.20 -9.21
N SER A 54 2.00 4.72 -10.44
CA SER A 54 1.84 6.16 -10.67
C SER A 54 0.49 6.72 -10.22
N THR A 55 -0.58 5.92 -10.28
CA THR A 55 -1.89 6.26 -9.72
C THR A 55 -2.54 5.02 -9.10
N ARG A 56 -3.53 5.19 -8.22
CA ARG A 56 -4.29 4.03 -7.70
C ARG A 56 -4.98 3.25 -8.80
N LYS A 57 -5.47 3.92 -9.85
CA LYS A 57 -6.08 3.28 -11.02
C LYS A 57 -5.04 2.40 -11.76
N SER A 58 -3.86 2.96 -12.03
CA SER A 58 -2.74 2.24 -12.64
C SER A 58 -2.31 1.02 -11.83
N ILE A 59 -2.31 1.13 -10.49
CA ILE A 59 -2.03 0.00 -9.60
C ILE A 59 -3.05 -1.09 -9.83
N ILE A 60 -4.34 -0.77 -9.74
CA ILE A 60 -5.42 -1.74 -9.93
C ILE A 60 -5.30 -2.41 -11.31
N GLU A 61 -5.17 -1.64 -12.39
CA GLU A 61 -5.02 -2.17 -13.75
C GLU A 61 -3.79 -3.07 -13.90
N SER A 62 -2.67 -2.72 -13.26
CA SER A 62 -1.45 -3.50 -13.34
C SER A 62 -1.54 -4.81 -12.57
N VAL A 63 -1.99 -4.75 -11.31
CA VAL A 63 -1.97 -5.92 -10.40
C VAL A 63 -3.08 -6.91 -10.72
N THR A 64 -4.20 -6.44 -11.30
CA THR A 64 -5.33 -7.30 -11.66
C THR A 64 -5.30 -7.81 -13.09
N ARG A 65 -4.20 -7.56 -13.82
CA ARG A 65 -4.04 -7.99 -15.21
C ARG A 65 -4.15 -9.51 -15.32
N GLY A 66 -5.06 -9.99 -16.15
CA GLY A 66 -5.29 -11.42 -16.39
C GLY A 66 -6.18 -12.10 -15.34
N CYS A 67 -6.59 -11.42 -14.27
CA CYS A 67 -7.58 -11.94 -13.33
C CYS A 67 -8.97 -12.05 -13.99
N LYS A 68 -9.62 -13.17 -13.79
CA LYS A 68 -10.91 -13.55 -14.37
C LYS A 68 -12.07 -13.39 -13.40
N THR A 69 -11.83 -13.53 -12.09
CA THR A 69 -12.85 -13.41 -11.04
C THR A 69 -12.58 -12.22 -10.11
N ASN A 70 -13.60 -11.77 -9.37
CA ASN A 70 -13.40 -10.71 -8.38
C ASN A 70 -12.57 -11.18 -7.18
N ASP A 71 -12.66 -12.44 -6.77
CA ASP A 71 -11.74 -13.04 -5.79
C ASP A 71 -10.28 -12.96 -6.26
N GLU A 72 -9.98 -13.34 -7.52
CA GLU A 72 -8.63 -13.23 -8.07
C GLU A 72 -8.13 -11.79 -8.07
N LYS A 73 -8.97 -10.84 -8.49
CA LYS A 73 -8.65 -9.40 -8.48
C LYS A 73 -8.38 -8.91 -7.06
N ALA A 74 -9.23 -9.25 -6.10
CA ALA A 74 -9.12 -8.81 -4.71
C ALA A 74 -7.87 -9.41 -4.04
N ILE A 75 -7.58 -10.68 -4.27
CA ILE A 75 -6.36 -11.36 -3.81
C ILE A 75 -5.11 -10.73 -4.44
N ALA A 76 -5.15 -10.35 -5.73
CA ALA A 76 -4.03 -9.69 -6.38
C ALA A 76 -3.72 -8.31 -5.76
N VAL A 77 -4.75 -7.49 -5.50
CA VAL A 77 -4.61 -6.21 -4.79
C VAL A 77 -4.09 -6.42 -3.37
N TYR A 78 -4.64 -7.40 -2.65
CA TYR A 78 -4.20 -7.79 -1.33
C TYR A 78 -2.72 -8.22 -1.31
N ASN A 79 -2.29 -9.04 -2.26
CA ASN A 79 -0.90 -9.49 -2.38
C ASN A 79 0.03 -8.34 -2.74
N PHE A 80 -0.38 -7.43 -3.62
CA PHE A 80 0.36 -6.19 -3.88
C PHE A 80 0.56 -5.40 -2.60
N CYS A 81 -0.51 -5.16 -1.84
CA CYS A 81 -0.47 -4.47 -0.56
C CYS A 81 0.51 -5.13 0.42
N ARG A 82 0.47 -6.46 0.52
CA ARG A 82 1.46 -7.20 1.30
C ARG A 82 2.85 -6.88 0.80
N LEU A 83 3.13 -6.91 -0.49
CA LEU A 83 4.48 -6.63 -1.01
C LEU A 83 4.91 -5.18 -0.79
N ALA A 84 4.01 -4.23 -0.98
CA ALA A 84 4.29 -2.79 -0.99
C ALA A 84 4.60 -2.21 0.40
N TYR A 85 4.14 -2.83 1.48
CA TYR A 85 4.37 -2.31 2.83
C TYR A 85 4.50 -3.38 3.91
N TYR A 86 4.99 -2.97 5.08
CA TYR A 86 5.20 -3.86 6.22
C TYR A 86 4.80 -3.27 7.56
N HIS A 87 4.87 -4.12 8.59
CA HIS A 87 4.47 -3.79 9.94
C HIS A 87 5.56 -2.97 10.63
N ARG A 88 5.25 -1.68 10.82
CA ARG A 88 5.94 -0.79 11.76
C ARG A 88 5.01 0.35 12.13
N ALA A 89 5.19 0.92 13.33
CA ALA A 89 4.56 2.14 13.85
C ALA A 89 3.90 3.07 12.81
N TYR A 90 2.77 3.68 13.15
CA TYR A 90 2.11 4.63 12.26
C TYR A 90 3.07 5.72 11.78
N PRO A 91 3.23 5.92 10.46
CA PRO A 91 3.87 7.12 9.97
C PRO A 91 2.96 8.31 10.30
N GLY A 92 3.54 9.50 10.40
CA GLY A 92 2.77 10.72 10.57
C GLY A 92 3.34 11.81 9.70
N GLU A 93 2.50 12.76 9.32
CA GLU A 93 2.88 14.04 8.73
C GLU A 93 1.83 15.09 9.12
N LYS A 94 2.19 16.36 9.11
CA LYS A 94 1.21 17.44 9.21
C LYS A 94 0.23 17.32 8.04
N GLY A 95 -1.06 17.37 8.35
CA GLY A 95 -2.10 17.23 7.35
C GLY A 95 -2.48 15.79 7.03
N GLY A 96 -1.73 14.76 7.43
CA GLY A 96 -2.01 13.35 7.19
C GLY A 96 -1.45 12.80 5.87
N ILE A 97 -1.37 11.47 5.75
CA ILE A 97 -0.64 10.77 4.69
C ILE A 97 -1.61 10.07 3.73
N PRO A 98 -1.62 10.44 2.44
CA PRO A 98 -2.38 9.74 1.43
C PRO A 98 -1.93 8.31 1.12
N ALA A 99 -2.83 7.51 0.55
CA ALA A 99 -2.56 6.11 0.22
C ALA A 99 -1.37 5.92 -0.76
N LEU A 100 -1.30 6.69 -1.86
CA LEU A 100 -0.13 6.59 -2.76
C LEU A 100 1.16 7.05 -2.07
N LYS A 101 1.09 8.08 -1.21
CA LYS A 101 2.27 8.52 -0.46
C LYS A 101 2.75 7.46 0.51
N MET A 102 1.81 6.72 1.14
CA MET A 102 2.16 5.57 1.97
C MET A 102 2.89 4.52 1.15
N ILE A 103 2.46 4.21 -0.08
CA ILE A 103 3.12 3.24 -0.97
C ILE A 103 4.51 3.73 -1.41
N HIS A 104 4.67 5.00 -1.81
CA HIS A 104 5.91 5.49 -2.43
C HIS A 104 6.99 5.92 -1.44
N VAL A 105 6.59 6.54 -0.33
CA VAL A 105 7.52 7.24 0.56
C VAL A 105 7.76 6.46 1.84
N TYR A 106 6.69 5.85 2.37
CA TYR A 106 6.75 5.16 3.65
C TYR A 106 7.01 3.66 3.42
N GLY A 107 6.05 2.91 2.89
CA GLY A 107 6.15 1.46 2.79
C GLY A 107 5.97 0.78 4.15
N TRP A 108 5.45 1.47 5.17
CA TRP A 108 5.11 0.86 6.46
C TRP A 108 3.91 1.51 7.14
N SER A 109 3.21 0.72 7.95
CA SER A 109 2.22 1.21 8.90
C SER A 109 1.79 0.11 9.89
N LEU A 110 0.90 0.46 10.81
CA LEU A 110 0.16 -0.50 11.63
C LEU A 110 -1.19 -0.85 10.99
N CYS A 111 -1.93 -1.76 11.61
CA CYS A 111 -3.16 -2.36 11.09
C CYS A 111 -4.09 -1.35 10.42
N GLY A 112 -4.49 -0.28 11.11
CA GLY A 112 -5.42 0.69 10.52
C GLY A 112 -4.87 1.41 9.29
N GLY A 113 -3.58 1.70 9.24
CA GLY A 113 -2.98 2.43 8.13
C GLY A 113 -2.79 1.56 6.90
N GLN A 114 -2.40 0.29 7.10
CA GLN A 114 -2.33 -0.69 6.02
C GLN A 114 -3.72 -0.95 5.41
N HIS A 115 -4.74 -1.16 6.26
CA HIS A 115 -6.11 -1.35 5.79
C HIS A 115 -6.73 -0.09 5.18
N THR A 116 -6.28 1.11 5.57
CA THR A 116 -6.66 2.36 4.88
C THR A 116 -6.16 2.35 3.43
N VAL A 117 -4.92 1.91 3.18
CA VAL A 117 -4.38 1.82 1.82
C VAL A 117 -5.15 0.77 1.00
N LEU A 118 -5.40 -0.41 1.57
CA LEU A 118 -6.19 -1.45 0.92
C LEU A 118 -7.60 -0.96 0.55
N ALA A 119 -8.29 -0.30 1.48
CA ALA A 119 -9.59 0.33 1.24
C ALA A 119 -9.53 1.37 0.12
N ALA A 120 -8.48 2.20 0.07
CA ALA A 120 -8.31 3.20 -0.98
C ALA A 120 -8.12 2.58 -2.37
N LEU A 121 -7.45 1.42 -2.45
CA LEU A 121 -7.29 0.66 -3.68
C LEU A 121 -8.60 -0.02 -4.11
N TRP A 122 -9.32 -0.66 -3.20
CA TRP A 122 -10.64 -1.24 -3.52
C TRP A 122 -11.65 -0.20 -3.97
N ARG A 123 -11.65 0.98 -3.35
CA ARG A 123 -12.44 2.11 -3.83
C ARG A 123 -12.03 2.52 -5.25
N ALA A 124 -10.74 2.52 -5.57
CA ALA A 124 -10.26 2.80 -6.93
C ALA A 124 -10.65 1.71 -7.94
N ALA A 125 -10.87 0.47 -7.48
CA ALA A 125 -11.43 -0.62 -8.26
C ALA A 125 -12.96 -0.55 -8.41
N GLY A 126 -13.62 0.42 -7.77
CA GLY A 126 -15.08 0.59 -7.82
C GLY A 126 -15.84 -0.28 -6.82
N TRP A 127 -15.18 -0.84 -5.81
CA TRP A 127 -15.83 -1.66 -4.78
C TRP A 127 -16.15 -0.87 -3.53
N ASP A 128 -17.28 -1.22 -2.91
CA ASP A 128 -17.59 -0.78 -1.56
C ASP A 128 -16.63 -1.42 -0.58
N TRP A 129 -16.42 -0.73 0.53
CA TRP A 129 -15.54 -1.20 1.61
C TRP A 129 -16.06 -0.71 2.95
N ARG A 130 -15.66 -1.41 4.03
CA ARG A 130 -15.96 -0.99 5.39
C ARG A 130 -14.82 -1.32 6.33
N TYR A 131 -14.57 -0.44 7.29
CA TYR A 131 -13.78 -0.83 8.45
C TYR A 131 -14.58 -1.80 9.29
N ILE A 132 -13.90 -2.85 9.72
CA ILE A 132 -14.43 -3.86 10.61
C ILE A 132 -13.26 -4.34 11.47
N GLY A 133 -13.50 -4.70 12.73
CA GLY A 133 -12.42 -5.20 13.56
C GLY A 133 -12.79 -5.26 15.02
N TRP A 134 -11.79 -5.53 15.85
CA TRP A 134 -11.94 -5.74 17.29
C TRP A 134 -10.97 -4.84 18.06
N ARG A 135 -11.09 -4.86 19.39
CA ARG A 135 -10.23 -4.01 20.23
C ARG A 135 -8.75 -4.31 19.95
N GLY A 136 -7.99 -3.26 19.62
CA GLY A 136 -6.57 -3.34 19.32
C GLY A 136 -6.23 -3.75 17.89
N HIS A 137 -7.22 -4.01 17.03
CA HIS A 137 -6.98 -4.42 15.65
C HIS A 137 -8.05 -3.91 14.69
N THR A 138 -7.63 -3.09 13.73
CA THR A 138 -8.49 -2.56 12.67
C THR A 138 -8.24 -3.36 11.40
N THR A 139 -9.31 -3.81 10.76
CA THR A 139 -9.27 -4.52 9.47
C THR A 139 -10.24 -3.88 8.47
N VAL A 140 -10.34 -4.45 7.27
CA VAL A 140 -11.28 -4.00 6.26
C VAL A 140 -11.94 -5.19 5.55
N GLU A 141 -13.18 -5.00 5.12
CA GLU A 141 -13.84 -5.86 4.13
C GLU A 141 -14.14 -5.06 2.87
N CYS A 142 -14.08 -5.71 1.71
CA CYS A 142 -14.62 -5.19 0.46
C CYS A 142 -15.92 -5.91 0.10
N ARG A 143 -16.76 -5.26 -0.70
CA ARG A 143 -17.97 -5.85 -1.25
C ARG A 143 -17.83 -5.97 -2.77
N TYR A 144 -17.94 -7.20 -3.26
CA TYR A 144 -18.09 -7.55 -4.66
C TYR A 144 -19.01 -8.76 -4.74
N ASP A 145 -19.61 -9.03 -5.91
CA ASP A 145 -20.56 -10.13 -6.09
C ASP A 145 -21.66 -10.14 -4.99
N GLU A 146 -22.09 -8.93 -4.63
CA GLU A 146 -23.09 -8.60 -3.60
C GLU A 146 -22.76 -9.04 -2.16
N LYS A 147 -21.60 -9.67 -1.93
CA LYS A 147 -21.15 -10.26 -0.66
C LYS A 147 -19.98 -9.47 -0.06
N TRP A 148 -19.81 -9.55 1.26
CA TRP A 148 -18.64 -8.99 1.95
C TRP A 148 -17.51 -10.01 2.00
N HIS A 149 -16.26 -9.56 1.85
CA HIS A 149 -15.07 -10.42 1.83
C HIS A 149 -13.95 -9.83 2.68
N TYR A 150 -13.39 -10.64 3.56
CA TYR A 150 -12.41 -10.22 4.57
C TYR A 150 -10.97 -10.48 4.12
N TYR A 151 -10.16 -9.41 4.18
CA TYR A 151 -8.73 -9.46 3.92
C TYR A 151 -7.98 -8.68 4.98
N ASP A 152 -6.95 -9.30 5.54
CA ASP A 152 -6.11 -8.68 6.55
C ASP A 152 -4.67 -8.57 6.08
N THR A 153 -4.21 -7.37 5.70
CA THR A 153 -2.83 -7.15 5.23
C THR A 153 -1.82 -7.05 6.37
N PHE A 154 -2.28 -6.93 7.61
CA PHE A 154 -1.41 -6.79 8.77
C PHE A 154 -1.08 -8.15 9.38
N LEU A 155 -2.11 -8.95 9.70
CA LEU A 155 -1.95 -10.35 10.08
C LEU A 155 -1.57 -11.22 8.87
N LYS A 156 -1.80 -10.71 7.66
CA LYS A 156 -1.60 -11.40 6.38
C LYS A 156 -2.42 -12.68 6.36
N VAL A 157 -3.75 -12.52 6.36
CA VAL A 157 -4.72 -13.61 6.23
C VAL A 157 -5.94 -13.24 5.39
N TYR A 158 -6.45 -14.21 4.65
CA TYR A 158 -7.83 -14.35 4.18
C TYR A 158 -8.18 -15.84 4.24
N ALA A 159 -9.45 -16.21 4.21
CA ALA A 159 -9.88 -17.61 4.20
C ALA A 159 -10.88 -17.88 3.08
N TRP A 160 -10.84 -19.08 2.52
CA TRP A 160 -11.84 -19.56 1.57
C TRP A 160 -13.04 -20.16 2.30
N LYS A 161 -14.24 -19.98 1.75
CA LYS A 161 -15.43 -20.77 2.08
C LYS A 161 -16.01 -21.41 0.82
N PRO A 162 -16.71 -22.55 0.94
CA PRO A 162 -17.50 -23.10 -0.17
C PRO A 162 -18.56 -22.10 -0.63
N ASP A 163 -18.76 -22.03 -1.94
CA ASP A 163 -19.79 -21.20 -2.58
C ASP A 163 -20.11 -21.80 -3.95
N SER A 164 -21.26 -22.46 -4.08
CA SER A 164 -21.65 -23.16 -5.32
C SER A 164 -21.85 -22.23 -6.50
N ASP A 165 -22.12 -20.95 -6.23
CA ASP A 165 -22.43 -19.95 -7.26
C ASP A 165 -21.16 -19.26 -7.76
N ALA A 166 -20.05 -19.38 -7.01
CA ALA A 166 -18.77 -18.80 -7.38
C ALA A 166 -18.01 -19.69 -8.37
N PRO A 167 -17.30 -19.12 -9.36
CA PRO A 167 -16.41 -19.88 -10.22
C PRO A 167 -15.38 -20.67 -9.40
N GLY A 168 -15.34 -21.98 -9.58
CA GLY A 168 -14.48 -22.87 -8.79
C GLY A 168 -15.05 -23.33 -7.44
N GLY A 169 -16.32 -23.05 -7.15
CA GLY A 169 -17.04 -23.62 -6.01
C GLY A 169 -16.67 -23.03 -4.65
N ARG A 170 -15.99 -21.87 -4.63
CA ARG A 170 -15.54 -21.20 -3.39
C ARG A 170 -15.40 -19.70 -3.58
N THR A 171 -15.50 -18.95 -2.48
CA THR A 171 -15.21 -17.51 -2.43
C THR A 171 -14.48 -17.13 -1.15
N VAL A 172 -13.89 -15.94 -1.08
CA VAL A 172 -13.26 -15.46 0.15
C VAL A 172 -14.33 -15.19 1.22
N ALA A 173 -14.11 -15.68 2.43
CA ALA A 173 -15.01 -15.54 3.56
C ALA A 173 -15.03 -14.10 4.11
N SER A 174 -16.18 -13.64 4.60
CA SER A 174 -16.31 -12.47 5.48
C SER A 174 -15.92 -12.81 6.92
N GLN A 175 -15.80 -11.80 7.79
CA GLN A 175 -15.72 -12.03 9.24
C GLN A 175 -16.99 -12.66 9.81
N ALA A 176 -18.16 -12.39 9.22
CA ALA A 176 -19.41 -13.02 9.61
C ALA A 176 -19.42 -14.52 9.30
N ASP A 177 -18.87 -14.91 8.13
CA ASP A 177 -18.68 -16.32 7.78
C ASP A 177 -17.71 -17.02 8.73
N ILE A 178 -16.60 -16.36 9.10
CA ILE A 178 -15.63 -16.90 10.08
C ILE A 178 -16.26 -17.01 11.48
N LEU A 179 -17.13 -16.07 11.87
CA LEU A 179 -17.86 -16.15 13.12
C LEU A 179 -18.83 -17.35 13.14
N ALA A 180 -19.55 -17.56 12.04
CA ALA A 180 -20.47 -18.68 11.89
C ALA A 180 -19.75 -20.04 11.78
N ASN A 181 -18.59 -20.06 11.12
CA ASN A 181 -17.75 -21.24 10.96
C ASN A 181 -16.27 -20.93 11.26
N PRO A 182 -15.85 -21.03 12.53
CA PRO A 182 -14.46 -20.80 12.92
C PRO A 182 -13.43 -21.73 12.28
N ASP A 183 -13.86 -22.91 11.78
CA ASP A 183 -12.98 -23.90 11.17
C ASP A 183 -12.34 -23.40 9.86
N LEU A 184 -12.97 -22.41 9.20
CA LEU A 184 -12.41 -21.70 8.05
C LEU A 184 -11.03 -21.10 8.34
N ILE A 185 -10.74 -20.81 9.61
CA ILE A 185 -9.44 -20.31 10.09
C ILE A 185 -8.73 -21.33 10.98
N SER A 186 -9.42 -21.98 11.93
CA SER A 186 -8.78 -22.80 12.96
C SER A 186 -8.27 -24.16 12.44
N LYS A 187 -8.89 -24.73 11.40
CA LYS A 187 -8.56 -26.07 10.87
C LYS A 187 -7.99 -26.04 9.45
N ASN A 188 -8.27 -24.99 8.68
CA ASN A 188 -7.81 -24.88 7.30
C ASN A 188 -6.35 -24.40 7.15
N PHE A 189 -5.70 -24.07 8.26
CA PHE A 189 -4.31 -23.62 8.28
C PHE A 189 -3.41 -24.61 9.02
N VAL A 190 -2.25 -24.89 8.45
CA VAL A 190 -1.21 -25.75 9.02
C VAL A 190 0.02 -24.91 9.34
N TYR A 191 0.57 -25.08 10.53
CA TYR A 191 1.78 -24.37 10.95
C TYR A 191 3.02 -25.09 10.42
N ASP A 192 3.86 -24.36 9.68
CA ASP A 192 5.20 -24.81 9.30
C ASP A 192 6.18 -24.35 10.39
N GLU A 193 6.66 -25.31 11.18
CA GLU A 193 7.57 -25.03 12.29
C GLU A 193 8.92 -24.48 11.83
N ALA A 194 9.47 -25.01 10.72
CA ALA A 194 10.75 -24.59 10.18
C ALA A 194 10.71 -23.14 9.68
N ARG A 195 9.58 -22.72 9.10
CA ARG A 195 9.40 -21.36 8.56
C ARG A 195 8.69 -20.40 9.53
N ARG A 196 8.10 -20.92 10.62
CA ARG A 196 7.36 -20.17 11.64
C ARG A 196 6.20 -19.34 11.09
N VAL A 197 5.52 -19.89 10.09
CA VAL A 197 4.37 -19.32 9.38
C VAL A 197 3.28 -20.37 9.22
N TRP A 198 2.13 -19.95 8.70
CA TRP A 198 1.01 -20.84 8.43
C TRP A 198 0.74 -20.91 6.94
N TYR A 199 0.35 -22.08 6.45
CA TYR A 199 -0.12 -22.27 5.08
C TYR A 199 -1.55 -22.78 5.09
N VAL A 200 -2.26 -22.61 3.98
CA VAL A 200 -3.52 -23.33 3.77
C VAL A 200 -3.19 -24.82 3.63
N LYS A 201 -3.99 -25.68 4.27
CA LYS A 201 -3.74 -27.13 4.38
C LYS A 201 -3.43 -27.79 3.02
N ASP A 202 -4.10 -27.37 1.96
CA ASP A 202 -3.97 -27.95 0.62
C ASP A 202 -3.11 -27.08 -0.33
N ASN A 203 -2.38 -26.10 0.21
CA ASN A 203 -1.48 -25.23 -0.55
C ASN A 203 -0.30 -24.80 0.35
N GLN A 204 0.48 -25.80 0.76
CA GLN A 204 1.65 -25.62 1.61
C GLN A 204 2.91 -25.39 0.77
N TYR A 205 3.94 -24.82 1.40
CA TYR A 205 5.25 -24.76 0.76
C TYR A 205 5.77 -26.18 0.52
N GLU A 206 6.22 -26.42 -0.71
CA GLU A 206 6.88 -27.67 -1.10
C GLU A 206 7.96 -27.38 -2.15
N LEU A 207 8.89 -28.32 -2.30
CA LEU A 207 9.85 -28.33 -3.40
C LEU A 207 9.32 -29.28 -4.48
N ILE A 208 8.88 -28.73 -5.61
CA ILE A 208 8.44 -29.49 -6.78
C ILE A 208 9.62 -29.52 -7.77
N ASN A 209 10.17 -30.71 -8.03
CA ASN A 209 11.31 -30.89 -8.94
C ASN A 209 12.52 -30.01 -8.59
N GLY A 210 12.81 -29.85 -7.30
CA GLY A 210 13.93 -29.02 -6.81
C GLY A 210 13.67 -27.51 -6.79
N ALA A 211 12.49 -27.05 -7.22
CA ALA A 211 12.08 -25.65 -7.17
C ALA A 211 11.00 -25.42 -6.11
N ALA A 212 11.06 -24.29 -5.40
CA ALA A 212 10.01 -23.91 -4.47
C ALA A 212 8.68 -23.64 -5.22
N ASN A 213 7.58 -24.16 -4.69
CA ASN A 213 6.25 -23.74 -5.10
C ASN A 213 5.99 -22.32 -4.56
N TRP A 214 6.34 -21.31 -5.37
CA TRP A 214 6.15 -19.89 -5.03
C TRP A 214 4.68 -19.45 -4.98
N GLN A 215 3.74 -20.30 -5.39
CA GLN A 215 2.31 -19.98 -5.40
C GLN A 215 1.64 -20.25 -4.05
N ALA A 216 2.29 -20.97 -3.13
CA ALA A 216 1.81 -21.20 -1.77
C ALA A 216 1.98 -19.93 -0.91
N PRO A 217 0.91 -19.21 -0.56
CA PRO A 217 1.03 -18.01 0.24
C PRO A 217 1.28 -18.38 1.70
N ALA A 218 2.34 -17.83 2.28
CA ALA A 218 2.52 -17.86 3.73
C ALA A 218 1.55 -16.87 4.41
N PHE A 219 0.93 -17.27 5.52
CA PHE A 219 -0.03 -16.49 6.30
C PHE A 219 0.43 -16.35 7.76
N PHE A 220 -0.18 -15.42 8.51
CA PHE A 220 0.09 -15.18 9.94
C PHE A 220 1.56 -14.91 10.26
N VAL A 221 2.19 -14.24 9.31
CA VAL A 221 3.64 -14.18 9.20
C VAL A 221 4.29 -13.18 10.17
N CYS A 222 3.48 -12.37 10.83
CA CYS A 222 3.88 -11.46 11.90
C CYS A 222 3.94 -12.14 13.29
N GLY A 223 3.68 -13.45 13.36
CA GLY A 223 3.65 -14.21 14.62
C GLY A 223 2.29 -14.32 15.28
N ASP A 224 1.27 -13.76 14.64
CA ASP A 224 -0.12 -13.99 14.96
C ASP A 224 -0.51 -15.46 14.78
N LYS A 225 -1.66 -15.83 15.35
CA LYS A 225 -2.16 -17.20 15.32
C LYS A 225 -3.61 -17.22 14.86
N PRO A 226 -4.08 -18.28 14.16
CA PRO A 226 -5.48 -18.48 13.79
C PRO A 226 -6.47 -18.23 14.94
N LYS A 227 -6.14 -18.69 16.16
CA LYS A 227 -6.94 -18.47 17.38
C LYS A 227 -7.19 -16.98 17.67
N GLY A 228 -6.24 -16.10 17.37
CA GLY A 228 -6.38 -14.66 17.56
C GLY A 228 -7.48 -14.08 16.68
N VAL A 229 -7.54 -14.49 15.41
CA VAL A 229 -8.60 -14.08 14.48
C VAL A 229 -9.95 -14.64 14.91
N VAL A 230 -10.03 -15.94 15.22
CA VAL A 230 -11.27 -16.59 15.69
C VAL A 230 -11.83 -15.92 16.95
N ASN A 231 -10.97 -15.50 17.88
CA ASN A 231 -11.43 -14.77 19.07
C ASN A 231 -11.79 -13.31 18.75
N GLY A 232 -11.05 -12.66 17.86
CA GLY A 232 -11.30 -11.29 17.42
C GLY A 232 -12.68 -11.12 16.77
N VAL A 233 -13.03 -12.01 15.82
CA VAL A 233 -14.30 -11.94 15.09
C VAL A 233 -15.53 -11.98 16.01
N LYS A 234 -15.45 -12.66 17.16
CA LYS A 234 -16.53 -12.72 18.18
C LYS A 234 -16.87 -11.37 18.80
N THR A 235 -15.94 -10.42 18.76
CA THR A 235 -16.08 -9.10 19.40
C THR A 235 -16.09 -7.96 18.39
N THR A 236 -16.28 -8.31 17.12
CA THR A 236 -16.11 -7.39 16.02
C THR A 236 -17.18 -6.32 16.00
N ARG A 237 -16.77 -5.12 15.58
CA ARG A 237 -17.65 -3.97 15.39
C ARG A 237 -17.37 -3.36 14.02
N VAL A 238 -18.44 -2.97 13.34
CA VAL A 238 -18.35 -2.18 12.12
C VAL A 238 -17.92 -0.77 12.50
N GLY A 239 -16.81 -0.32 11.93
CA GLY A 239 -16.29 1.03 12.13
C GLY A 239 -16.99 2.04 11.23
N LYS A 240 -16.82 3.33 11.52
CA LYS A 240 -17.29 4.40 10.63
C LYS A 240 -16.45 4.40 9.34
N THR A 241 -17.09 4.21 8.20
CA THR A 241 -16.47 4.42 6.88
C THR A 241 -16.46 5.92 6.58
N SER A 242 -15.28 6.51 6.39
CA SER A 242 -15.14 7.90 5.96
C SER A 242 -14.21 7.98 4.77
N VAL A 243 -14.66 8.67 3.72
CA VAL A 243 -13.85 8.95 2.52
C VAL A 243 -12.83 10.05 2.75
N LYS A 244 -13.01 10.91 3.76
CA LYS A 244 -12.12 12.05 4.05
C LYS A 244 -11.02 11.69 5.05
N PHE A 245 -11.31 10.76 5.97
CA PHE A 245 -10.38 10.38 7.04
C PHE A 245 -10.24 8.87 7.09
N GLY A 246 -9.01 8.38 6.90
CA GLY A 246 -8.66 6.99 7.20
C GLY A 246 -8.28 6.84 8.67
N HIS A 247 -7.58 5.75 9.00
CA HIS A 247 -7.22 5.46 10.38
C HIS A 247 -5.87 6.10 10.76
N MET A 248 -5.80 6.73 11.94
CA MET A 248 -4.55 7.24 12.56
C MET A 248 -3.70 8.14 11.64
N GLY A 249 -4.35 9.08 10.95
CA GLY A 249 -3.69 10.09 10.12
C GLY A 249 -3.43 9.66 8.67
N LEU A 250 -3.78 8.42 8.30
CA LEU A 250 -3.79 7.99 6.90
C LEU A 250 -5.09 8.44 6.22
N LYS A 251 -5.05 8.60 4.90
CA LYS A 251 -6.19 9.09 4.11
C LYS A 251 -6.51 8.19 2.93
N ILE A 252 -7.80 8.10 2.63
CA ILE A 252 -8.31 7.42 1.45
C ILE A 252 -8.07 8.27 0.18
N LEU A 253 -8.14 9.60 0.29
CA LEU A 253 -7.94 10.53 -0.83
C LEU A 253 -6.47 10.98 -0.95
N GLU A 254 -6.08 11.38 -2.16
CA GLU A 254 -4.72 11.84 -2.44
C GLU A 254 -4.43 13.27 -1.96
N ASP A 255 -5.46 14.09 -1.75
CA ASP A 255 -5.34 15.46 -1.22
C ASP A 255 -4.23 16.30 -1.89
N GLY A 256 -4.09 16.18 -3.21
CA GLY A 256 -3.10 16.89 -4.01
C GLY A 256 -1.72 16.21 -4.11
N TYR A 257 -1.50 15.09 -3.41
CA TYR A 257 -0.31 14.28 -3.60
C TYR A 257 -0.25 13.69 -5.02
N THR A 258 0.95 13.72 -5.60
CA THR A 258 1.26 13.14 -6.90
C THR A 258 2.54 12.32 -6.80
N SER A 259 2.61 11.24 -7.59
CA SER A 259 3.80 10.42 -7.79
C SER A 259 4.76 11.03 -8.82
N ALA A 260 4.38 12.13 -9.46
CA ALA A 260 5.17 12.75 -10.51
C ALA A 260 6.53 13.19 -9.99
N VAL A 261 7.58 12.67 -10.62
CA VAL A 261 8.95 13.17 -10.47
C VAL A 261 9.17 14.22 -11.57
N ASN A 262 9.53 15.43 -11.14
CA ASN A 262 9.93 16.52 -12.03
C ASN A 262 11.40 16.85 -11.75
N LEU A 263 12.22 16.86 -12.79
CA LEU A 263 13.64 17.18 -12.70
C LEU A 263 13.88 18.48 -13.48
N GLY A 264 14.40 19.49 -12.77
CA GLY A 264 14.95 20.68 -13.41
C GLY A 264 16.34 20.40 -14.01
N PRO A 265 16.88 21.32 -14.82
CA PRO A 265 18.27 21.28 -15.28
C PRO A 265 19.26 21.01 -14.14
N GLY A 266 20.15 20.03 -14.34
CA GLY A 266 21.06 19.54 -13.31
C GLY A 266 20.48 18.47 -12.37
N GLY A 267 19.16 18.26 -12.39
CA GLY A 267 18.52 17.20 -11.64
C GLY A 267 18.72 15.84 -12.31
N SER A 268 19.10 14.83 -11.53
CA SER A 268 19.10 13.44 -11.98
C SER A 268 18.53 12.53 -10.90
N LEU A 269 17.75 11.53 -11.33
CA LEU A 269 17.24 10.46 -10.48
C LEU A 269 17.85 9.15 -10.95
N THR A 270 18.63 8.51 -10.08
CA THR A 270 19.18 7.18 -10.29
C THR A 270 18.44 6.22 -9.38
N LEU A 271 17.62 5.32 -9.93
CA LEU A 271 17.00 4.26 -9.13
C LEU A 271 18.02 3.14 -8.92
N LEU A 272 18.18 2.69 -7.67
CA LEU A 272 19.17 1.68 -7.29
C LEU A 272 18.45 0.47 -6.69
N TRP A 273 19.03 -0.71 -6.89
CA TRP A 273 18.62 -1.93 -6.20
C TRP A 273 19.74 -2.41 -5.25
N ASP A 274 20.34 -1.45 -4.53
CA ASP A 274 21.47 -1.69 -3.64
C ASP A 274 21.15 -1.30 -2.19
N GLN A 275 21.83 -1.97 -1.26
CA GLN A 275 21.81 -1.55 0.14
C GLN A 275 22.56 -0.24 0.31
N ILE A 276 21.90 0.78 0.88
CA ILE A 276 22.56 2.04 1.24
C ILE A 276 23.00 2.00 2.69
N LYS A 277 24.31 2.02 2.93
CA LYS A 277 24.89 2.11 4.29
C LYS A 277 24.44 3.42 4.97
N GLY A 278 23.90 3.30 6.17
CA GLY A 278 23.43 4.45 6.96
C GLY A 278 22.05 4.99 6.56
N ALA A 279 21.33 4.31 5.67
CA ALA A 279 19.95 4.64 5.36
C ALA A 279 19.06 4.57 6.62
N HIS A 280 18.23 5.59 6.80
CA HIS A 280 17.36 5.78 7.94
C HIS A 280 16.07 6.46 7.49
N TRP A 281 14.98 6.21 8.20
CA TRP A 281 13.79 7.05 8.13
C TRP A 281 13.91 8.21 9.06
N TYR A 282 13.42 9.35 8.60
CA TYR A 282 13.29 10.55 9.40
C TYR A 282 11.90 10.59 10.02
N HIS A 283 11.84 10.66 11.35
CA HIS A 283 10.59 10.87 12.05
C HIS A 283 10.38 12.36 12.31
N TRP A 284 9.52 12.99 11.51
CA TRP A 284 9.38 14.45 11.48
C TRP A 284 9.07 15.10 12.84
N LYS A 285 8.26 14.47 13.70
CA LYS A 285 7.89 15.08 15.00
C LYS A 285 9.04 15.10 15.99
N SER A 286 9.92 14.11 15.95
CA SER A 286 10.96 13.93 16.96
C SER A 286 12.35 14.24 16.43
N GLY A 287 12.49 14.49 15.13
CA GLY A 287 13.79 14.61 14.44
C GLY A 287 14.63 13.33 14.44
N ARG A 288 14.10 12.22 14.98
CA ARG A 288 14.86 10.99 15.17
C ARG A 288 15.07 10.27 13.84
N LYS A 289 16.27 9.71 13.71
CA LYS A 289 16.66 8.82 12.62
C LYS A 289 16.44 7.39 13.07
N TYR A 290 15.59 6.66 12.35
CA TYR A 290 15.32 5.25 12.62
C TYR A 290 15.87 4.42 11.48
N THR A 291 16.74 3.45 11.78
CA THR A 291 17.04 2.43 10.80
C THR A 291 15.74 1.70 10.42
N PRO A 292 15.54 1.41 9.13
CA PRO A 292 14.45 0.58 8.69
C PRO A 292 14.37 -0.70 9.51
N GLN A 293 13.20 -0.97 10.12
CA GLN A 293 12.97 -2.22 10.83
C GLN A 293 11.49 -2.60 10.88
N HIS A 294 11.25 -3.91 10.93
CA HIS A 294 9.97 -4.57 11.16
C HIS A 294 9.66 -4.67 12.67
N GLY A 295 8.39 -4.52 13.07
CA GLY A 295 7.97 -4.62 14.47
C GLY A 295 8.00 -6.04 15.05
N CYS A 296 7.88 -7.06 14.19
CA CYS A 296 7.68 -8.47 14.60
C CYS A 296 8.94 -9.34 14.71
N GLY A 297 10.14 -8.77 14.76
CA GLY A 297 11.38 -9.55 14.88
C GLY A 297 11.90 -10.12 13.55
N ASP A 298 12.45 -11.34 13.57
CA ASP A 298 13.25 -11.98 12.52
C ASP A 298 12.46 -12.98 11.66
N LYS A 299 11.31 -12.55 11.15
CA LYS A 299 10.47 -13.42 10.34
C LYS A 299 10.73 -13.16 8.87
N GLU A 300 11.86 -13.65 8.37
CA GLU A 300 12.25 -13.49 6.97
C GLU A 300 11.60 -14.56 6.06
N TYR A 301 10.26 -14.64 6.09
CA TYR A 301 9.49 -15.68 5.39
C TYR A 301 9.14 -15.32 3.95
N ARG A 302 9.35 -14.07 3.53
CA ARG A 302 8.92 -13.66 2.19
C ARG A 302 9.73 -14.32 1.07
N ASN A 303 10.93 -14.84 1.36
CA ASN A 303 11.79 -15.58 0.42
C ASN A 303 12.93 -16.34 1.14
N CYS A 304 12.73 -17.60 1.50
CA CYS A 304 13.82 -18.51 1.87
C CYS A 304 13.76 -19.69 0.88
N PRO A 305 14.87 -20.32 0.39
CA PRO A 305 16.29 -20.22 0.77
C PRO A 305 17.27 -19.71 -0.32
N ALA A 306 16.82 -19.19 -1.47
CA ALA A 306 17.65 -18.59 -2.53
C ALA A 306 17.72 -17.03 -2.49
N ILE A 307 17.24 -16.41 -1.40
CA ILE A 307 17.28 -14.96 -1.01
C ILE A 307 16.62 -13.90 -1.94
N GLY A 308 15.60 -14.22 -2.75
CA GLY A 308 14.91 -13.24 -3.61
C GLY A 308 14.34 -12.00 -2.89
N PRO A 309 14.07 -10.88 -3.59
CA PRO A 309 14.17 -9.52 -3.05
C PRO A 309 13.27 -9.22 -1.85
N VAL A 310 13.94 -8.82 -0.77
CA VAL A 310 13.39 -8.47 0.53
C VAL A 310 12.91 -7.01 0.51
N LEU A 311 11.60 -6.79 0.54
CA LEU A 311 11.01 -5.44 0.66
C LEU A 311 10.78 -5.01 2.11
N GLU A 312 10.79 -5.94 3.06
CA GLU A 312 10.59 -5.60 4.47
C GLU A 312 11.94 -5.55 5.18
N PRO A 313 12.25 -4.48 5.91
CA PRO A 313 13.47 -4.39 6.69
C PRO A 313 13.35 -5.26 7.92
N TYR A 314 13.53 -6.57 7.78
CA TYR A 314 13.61 -7.47 8.91
C TYR A 314 14.91 -7.20 9.67
N ARG A 315 14.79 -6.67 10.91
CA ARG A 315 15.72 -6.78 12.06
C ARG A 315 15.58 -5.61 13.03
N LYS A 316 15.77 -5.89 14.32
CA LYS A 316 16.06 -4.95 15.41
C LYS A 316 17.58 -4.71 15.53
N PRO A 317 18.12 -3.49 15.36
CA PRO A 317 19.56 -3.23 15.46
C PRO A 317 20.12 -3.26 16.89
N ASP A 318 19.26 -3.33 17.91
CA ASP A 318 19.61 -3.05 19.32
C ASP A 318 19.88 -4.30 20.18
N ASN A 319 19.77 -5.53 19.66
CA ASN A 319 20.10 -6.73 20.44
C ASN A 319 20.59 -7.91 19.55
N PRO A 320 21.85 -7.89 19.07
CA PRO A 320 22.44 -9.00 18.32
C PRO A 320 22.48 -10.28 19.17
N SER A 321 22.33 -11.43 18.51
CA SER A 321 22.57 -12.72 19.15
C SER A 321 24.04 -12.81 19.57
N LYS A 322 24.32 -13.43 20.72
CA LYS A 322 25.69 -13.68 21.18
C LYS A 322 26.47 -14.59 20.22
N ASN A 323 25.79 -15.41 19.41
CA ASN A 323 26.42 -16.25 18.40
C ASN A 323 26.68 -15.44 17.12
N PRO A 324 27.94 -15.14 16.73
CA PRO A 324 28.24 -14.31 15.56
C PRO A 324 27.78 -14.91 14.22
N LYS A 325 27.56 -16.23 14.16
CA LYS A 325 27.05 -16.93 12.97
C LYS A 325 25.52 -16.98 12.90
N ASP A 326 24.85 -16.49 13.93
CA ASP A 326 23.40 -16.44 13.98
C ASP A 326 22.87 -15.54 12.84
N PRO A 327 21.93 -16.01 12.00
CA PRO A 327 21.24 -15.17 11.02
C PRO A 327 20.68 -13.87 11.60
N LEU A 328 20.37 -13.83 12.90
CA LEU A 328 19.98 -12.63 13.65
C LEU A 328 21.04 -11.51 13.63
N ASN A 329 22.29 -11.79 13.25
CA ASN A 329 23.39 -10.83 13.25
C ASN A 329 23.63 -10.13 11.90
N ARG A 330 22.85 -10.43 10.86
CA ARG A 330 23.07 -9.99 9.46
C ARG A 330 22.85 -8.49 9.14
N GLY A 331 22.47 -7.66 10.11
CA GLY A 331 22.20 -6.23 9.89
C GLY A 331 20.76 -5.94 9.46
N ALA A 332 20.23 -4.76 9.79
CA ALA A 332 18.99 -4.31 9.16
C ALA A 332 19.28 -4.04 7.68
N ARG A 333 18.49 -4.65 6.81
CA ARG A 333 18.61 -4.46 5.36
C ARG A 333 17.55 -3.49 4.90
N THR A 334 17.97 -2.49 4.15
CA THR A 334 17.07 -1.58 3.46
C THR A 334 17.62 -1.40 2.06
N PHE A 335 16.74 -1.63 1.09
CA PHE A 335 16.97 -1.29 -0.30
C PHE A 335 16.32 0.07 -0.47
N ALA A 336 17.14 1.09 -0.73
CA ALA A 336 16.63 2.42 -0.98
C ALA A 336 16.34 2.55 -2.47
N SER A 337 15.27 3.24 -2.80
CA SER A 337 14.75 3.30 -4.17
C SER A 337 15.65 4.05 -5.15
N GLY A 338 16.64 4.82 -4.69
CA GLY A 338 17.55 5.57 -5.57
C GLY A 338 18.27 6.77 -4.93
N LYS A 339 19.02 7.49 -5.75
CA LYS A 339 19.67 8.77 -5.46
C LYS A 339 19.02 9.86 -6.31
N LEU A 340 18.52 10.91 -5.66
CA LEU A 340 18.18 12.17 -6.32
C LEU A 340 19.39 13.10 -6.17
N LEU A 341 19.99 13.50 -7.28
CA LEU A 341 21.14 14.39 -7.32
C LEU A 341 20.73 15.70 -8.00
N PHE A 342 21.25 16.79 -7.47
CA PHE A 342 21.19 18.10 -8.11
C PHE A 342 22.62 18.57 -8.37
N ALA A 343 23.00 18.61 -9.64
CA ALA A 343 24.32 18.99 -10.15
C ALA A 343 24.12 19.81 -11.44
N PRO A 344 23.75 21.10 -11.34
CA PRO A 344 23.52 21.96 -12.50
C PRO A 344 24.81 22.17 -13.28
N ASP A 345 24.68 22.17 -14.61
CA ASP A 345 25.75 22.58 -15.50
C ASP A 345 25.87 24.10 -15.45
N LEU A 346 26.92 24.58 -14.78
CA LEU A 346 27.24 26.00 -14.65
C LEU A 346 28.17 26.50 -15.77
N THR A 347 28.35 25.73 -16.85
CA THR A 347 29.07 26.21 -18.05
C THR A 347 28.19 27.08 -18.95
N ASN A 348 26.87 27.09 -18.73
CA ASN A 348 25.90 27.88 -19.48
C ASN A 348 24.76 28.42 -18.58
N ASP A 349 23.92 29.29 -19.15
CA ASP A 349 22.83 29.97 -18.42
C ASP A 349 21.53 29.16 -18.33
N ALA A 350 21.45 27.94 -18.88
CA ALA A 350 20.22 27.14 -18.86
C ALA A 350 19.77 26.84 -17.43
N PHE A 351 20.71 26.66 -16.50
CA PHE A 351 20.41 26.55 -15.08
C PHE A 351 19.69 27.80 -14.54
N LEU A 352 20.16 29.00 -14.89
CA LEU A 352 19.57 30.25 -14.39
C LEU A 352 18.13 30.46 -14.86
N ALA A 353 17.79 29.95 -16.06
CA ALA A 353 16.44 30.01 -16.60
C ALA A 353 15.46 29.07 -15.88
N SER A 354 15.98 28.08 -15.15
CA SER A 354 15.18 27.06 -14.46
C SER A 354 14.91 27.34 -12.99
N LEU A 355 15.56 28.36 -12.42
CA LEU A 355 15.39 28.76 -11.03
C LEU A 355 13.96 29.24 -10.78
N ALA A 356 13.37 28.82 -9.66
CA ALA A 356 12.05 29.32 -9.23
C ALA A 356 12.09 30.83 -8.96
N ALA A 357 13.22 31.32 -8.45
CA ALA A 357 13.52 32.73 -8.35
C ALA A 357 15.04 32.96 -8.34
N LYS A 358 15.48 34.10 -8.84
CA LYS A 358 16.87 34.57 -8.72
C LYS A 358 16.91 36.06 -8.50
N ASP A 359 17.84 36.51 -7.68
CA ASP A 359 18.15 37.92 -7.51
C ASP A 359 19.66 38.14 -7.54
N ASN A 360 20.08 39.13 -8.32
CA ASN A 360 21.47 39.54 -8.48
C ASN A 360 22.46 38.37 -8.72
N VAL A 361 22.11 37.37 -9.53
CA VAL A 361 23.00 36.21 -9.80
C VAL A 361 23.29 36.06 -11.29
N LYS A 362 24.54 35.68 -11.62
CA LYS A 362 24.97 35.28 -12.97
C LYS A 362 25.92 34.08 -12.91
N VAL A 363 26.11 33.42 -14.04
CA VAL A 363 27.16 32.41 -14.21
C VAL A 363 28.42 33.10 -14.73
N ALA A 364 29.56 32.88 -14.07
CA ALA A 364 30.87 33.34 -14.53
C ALA A 364 31.96 32.34 -14.14
N GLY A 365 32.78 31.92 -15.11
CA GLY A 365 33.89 30.99 -14.86
C GLY A 365 33.45 29.65 -14.25
N GLY A 366 32.29 29.12 -14.65
CA GLY A 366 31.75 27.86 -14.12
C GLY A 366 31.15 27.98 -12.71
N LYS A 367 30.90 29.19 -12.20
CA LYS A 367 30.40 29.44 -10.83
C LYS A 367 29.22 30.40 -10.85
N LEU A 368 28.36 30.28 -9.84
CA LEU A 368 27.39 31.32 -9.53
C LEU A 368 28.11 32.46 -8.80
N VAL A 369 27.99 33.66 -9.33
CA VAL A 369 28.53 34.88 -8.73
C VAL A 369 27.45 35.95 -8.68
N PRO A 370 27.57 36.94 -7.77
CA PRO A 370 26.73 38.13 -7.82
C PRO A 370 26.87 38.83 -9.19
N ALA A 371 25.74 39.27 -9.75
CA ALA A 371 25.77 40.07 -10.98
C ALA A 371 26.43 41.44 -10.72
N ASP A 372 26.08 42.03 -9.57
CA ASP A 372 26.63 43.21 -8.92
C ASP A 372 27.30 42.78 -7.59
N ALA A 373 28.62 42.94 -7.49
CA ALA A 373 29.41 42.52 -6.34
C ALA A 373 29.12 43.31 -5.05
N ALA A 374 28.48 44.48 -5.16
CA ALA A 374 28.12 45.31 -4.01
C ALA A 374 26.80 44.90 -3.35
N LYS A 375 26.06 43.95 -3.95
CA LYS A 375 24.74 43.51 -3.47
C LYS A 375 24.76 42.02 -3.12
N PRO A 376 23.94 41.59 -2.15
CA PRO A 376 23.75 40.16 -1.91
C PRO A 376 23.13 39.49 -3.15
N ALA A 377 23.41 38.20 -3.32
CA ALA A 377 22.84 37.37 -4.39
C ALA A 377 22.05 36.23 -3.77
N SER A 378 20.93 35.84 -4.39
CA SER A 378 20.11 34.73 -3.90
C SER A 378 19.51 33.93 -5.05
N ILE A 379 19.30 32.64 -4.79
CA ILE A 379 18.59 31.73 -5.69
C ILE A 379 17.55 30.94 -4.88
N THR A 380 16.44 30.61 -5.53
CA THR A 380 15.50 29.60 -5.07
C THR A 380 15.44 28.52 -6.15
N VAL A 381 15.84 27.30 -5.78
CA VAL A 381 15.87 26.13 -6.67
C VAL A 381 14.55 25.38 -6.60
#